data_AF-A0A7K3ZVC0-F1
#
_entry.id   AF-A0A7K3ZVC0-F1
#
_cell.length_a   1.000
_cell.length_b   1.000
_cell.length_c   1.000
_cell.angle_alpha   90.00
_cell.angle_beta   90.00
_cell.angle_gamma   90.00
#
_symmetry.space_group_name_H-M   'P 1'
#
loop_
_entity.id
_entity.type
_entity.pdbx_description
1 polymer ?
#
loop_
_entity_poly.entity_id
_entity_poly.type
_entity_poly.pdbx_seq_one_letter_code
_entity_poly.pdbx_strand_id
1 'polypeptide(L)'
;MSGLSWAGQFDYNPDQIPIQYKNDVTSDVTGEGYFMEYKKVNTNNLSMLEYAHGSGNLDFADILYNEQKSKDPSTIYYFGDRKVKLRNQTVTIEGDWTSGKYGPNSRITYTRQYDNIQSPISFGYGTGWYAAHPIGYNSLLKDKNMAKSYQEGASMHRQIEYAHAVKGDISVDINCTAPTATADGKGTLSMNIDDDITQGSLHIGELLNNATVFKVKPYGHKAALKDPIILVDNDYIGNFQVQQTMKLEMTKCKPTWREDWLPCCHGGFFDIPAWNFDKRYSGQKGIFDCTCRNESISTMKPKWNTSLAQFPTETYRNVP
;
A
#
# COMPACT_ATOMS: atom_id res chain seq x y z
N MET A 1 -12.21 -23.66 -12.63
CA MET A 1 -11.43 -23.64 -11.37
C MET A 1 -11.60 -22.24 -10.77
N SER A 2 -12.69 -22.05 -10.05
CA SER A 2 -12.84 -21.04 -9.00
C SER A 2 -11.77 -21.33 -7.94
N GLY A 3 -11.02 -20.32 -7.55
CA GLY A 3 -9.92 -20.50 -6.61
C GLY A 3 -9.28 -19.18 -6.24
N LEU A 4 -8.88 -19.10 -4.98
CA LEU A 4 -8.20 -17.97 -4.38
C LEU A 4 -6.98 -17.55 -5.19
N SER A 5 -6.83 -16.24 -5.29
CA SER A 5 -5.83 -15.62 -6.12
C SER A 5 -4.68 -15.08 -5.24
N TRP A 6 -3.50 -15.68 -5.33
CA TRP A 6 -2.48 -15.53 -4.27
C TRP A 6 -1.65 -14.25 -4.33
N ALA A 7 -1.56 -13.51 -3.23
CA ALA A 7 -0.49 -12.53 -2.99
C ALA A 7 0.43 -13.05 -1.88
N GLY A 8 1.75 -12.88 -2.03
CA GLY A 8 2.74 -13.18 -0.97
C GLY A 8 3.36 -11.88 -0.43
N GLN A 9 3.90 -11.91 0.80
CA GLN A 9 4.52 -10.74 1.44
C GLN A 9 5.85 -10.38 0.77
N PHE A 10 5.86 -9.28 0.02
CA PHE A 10 7.06 -8.71 -0.59
C PHE A 10 6.96 -7.18 -0.65
N ASP A 11 8.11 -6.51 -0.52
CA ASP A 11 8.24 -5.08 -0.83
C ASP A 11 7.89 -4.80 -2.31
N TYR A 12 7.93 -5.83 -3.16
CA TYR A 12 7.68 -5.75 -4.59
C TYR A 12 6.78 -6.87 -5.12
N ASN A 13 5.92 -6.53 -6.06
CA ASN A 13 5.35 -7.44 -7.03
C ASN A 13 6.51 -8.07 -7.83
N PRO A 14 6.80 -9.36 -7.64
CA PRO A 14 8.11 -9.96 -7.94
C PRO A 14 8.55 -9.89 -9.40
N ASP A 15 7.65 -9.55 -10.34
CA ASP A 15 7.90 -9.56 -11.78
C ASP A 15 7.72 -8.18 -12.45
N GLN A 16 7.61 -7.08 -11.68
CA GLN A 16 7.23 -5.78 -12.24
C GLN A 16 8.32 -4.70 -12.12
N ILE A 17 8.43 -3.88 -13.17
CA ILE A 17 9.36 -2.75 -13.25
C ILE A 17 8.76 -1.57 -12.47
N PRO A 18 9.53 -0.93 -11.57
CA PRO A 18 9.05 0.23 -10.84
C PRO A 18 9.02 1.50 -11.71
N ILE A 19 7.94 1.67 -12.48
CA ILE A 19 7.71 2.85 -13.30
C ILE A 19 6.73 3.76 -12.57
N GLN A 20 7.08 5.04 -12.43
CA GLN A 20 6.12 6.06 -11.98
C GLN A 20 5.18 6.39 -13.12
N TYR A 21 3.88 6.31 -12.85
CA TYR A 21 2.87 6.65 -13.84
C TYR A 21 1.54 6.97 -13.14
N LYS A 22 0.65 7.62 -13.89
CA LYS A 22 -0.77 7.75 -13.60
C LYS A 22 -1.53 7.23 -14.80
N ASN A 23 -2.58 6.48 -14.55
CA ASN A 23 -3.47 5.97 -15.57
C ASN A 23 -4.91 6.10 -15.08
N ASP A 24 -5.76 6.55 -15.99
CA ASP A 24 -7.18 6.79 -15.78
C ASP A 24 -7.93 6.25 -17.00
N VAL A 25 -8.89 5.36 -16.75
CA VAL A 25 -9.69 4.71 -17.77
C VAL A 25 -11.14 4.76 -17.33
N THR A 26 -11.97 5.42 -18.14
CA THR A 26 -13.42 5.42 -18.02
C THR A 26 -14.02 4.67 -19.19
N SER A 27 -15.03 3.84 -18.95
CA SER A 27 -15.76 3.13 -20.00
C SER A 27 -17.24 3.15 -19.68
N ASP A 28 -18.05 3.27 -20.74
CA ASP A 28 -19.50 3.27 -20.68
C ASP A 28 -19.96 2.54 -21.95
N VAL A 29 -20.55 1.36 -21.77
CA VAL A 29 -20.85 0.43 -22.85
C VAL A 29 -22.28 -0.08 -22.67
N THR A 30 -23.12 0.24 -23.65
CA THR A 30 -24.46 -0.32 -23.78
C THR A 30 -24.63 -0.92 -25.18
N GLY A 31 -25.21 -2.11 -25.27
CA GLY A 31 -25.54 -2.71 -26.56
C GLY A 31 -25.86 -4.19 -26.51
N GLU A 32 -26.18 -4.75 -27.67
CA GLU A 32 -26.42 -6.19 -27.84
C GLU A 32 -25.24 -6.81 -28.59
N GLY A 33 -24.62 -7.83 -28.01
CA GLY A 33 -23.38 -8.35 -28.56
C GLY A 33 -22.66 -9.37 -27.70
N TYR A 34 -21.50 -9.81 -28.19
CA TYR A 34 -20.55 -10.57 -27.41
C TYR A 34 -19.49 -9.59 -26.92
N PHE A 35 -19.14 -9.66 -25.64
CA PHE A 35 -18.06 -8.88 -25.08
C PHE A 35 -17.05 -9.78 -24.37
N MET A 36 -15.81 -9.31 -24.37
CA MET A 36 -14.75 -9.79 -23.49
C MET A 36 -13.94 -8.57 -23.07
N GLU A 37 -13.78 -8.41 -21.77
CA GLU A 37 -12.97 -7.39 -21.14
C GLU A 37 -11.83 -8.04 -20.37
N TYR A 38 -10.65 -7.47 -20.53
CA TYR A 38 -9.47 -7.83 -19.75
C TYR A 38 -8.72 -6.55 -19.37
N LYS A 39 -8.79 -6.16 -18.11
CA LYS A 39 -8.02 -5.03 -17.56
C LYS A 39 -7.10 -5.57 -16.48
N LYS A 40 -5.79 -5.44 -16.67
CA LYS A 40 -4.80 -5.79 -15.66
C LYS A 40 -3.90 -4.61 -15.40
N VAL A 41 -3.96 -4.08 -14.19
CA VAL A 41 -3.08 -3.00 -13.74
C VAL A 41 -2.19 -3.51 -12.62
N ASN A 42 -0.91 -3.18 -12.72
CA ASN A 42 0.08 -3.53 -11.71
C ASN A 42 0.88 -2.28 -11.37
N THR A 43 1.12 -2.09 -10.08
CA THR A 43 2.24 -1.27 -9.62
C THR A 43 3.32 -2.22 -9.10
N ASN A 44 4.41 -1.64 -8.63
CA ASN A 44 5.46 -2.38 -7.97
C ASN A 44 5.02 -3.07 -6.67
N ASN A 45 3.84 -2.84 -6.09
CA ASN A 45 3.38 -3.50 -4.86
C ASN A 45 1.89 -3.83 -4.81
N LEU A 46 1.11 -3.35 -5.78
CA LEU A 46 -0.33 -3.59 -5.91
C LEU A 46 -0.63 -4.24 -7.25
N SER A 47 -1.72 -5.00 -7.32
CA SER A 47 -2.23 -5.55 -8.57
C SER A 47 -3.74 -5.63 -8.53
N MET A 48 -4.36 -5.27 -9.64
CA MET A 48 -5.79 -5.45 -9.86
C MET A 48 -6.01 -6.07 -11.24
N LEU A 49 -6.90 -7.04 -11.26
CA LEU A 49 -7.38 -7.71 -12.46
C LEU A 49 -8.90 -7.56 -12.50
N GLU A 50 -9.38 -7.17 -13.67
CA GLU A 50 -10.75 -7.33 -14.10
C GLU A 50 -10.79 -8.21 -15.34
N TYR A 51 -11.69 -9.19 -15.34
CA TYR A 51 -11.96 -10.04 -16.49
C TYR A 51 -13.45 -10.36 -16.56
N ALA A 52 -14.09 -9.95 -17.65
CA ALA A 52 -15.49 -10.23 -17.88
C ALA A 52 -15.73 -10.72 -19.31
N HIS A 53 -16.69 -11.60 -19.51
CA HIS A 53 -17.17 -11.95 -20.85
C HIS A 53 -18.60 -12.47 -20.82
N GLY A 54 -19.25 -12.42 -21.98
CA GLY A 54 -20.63 -12.87 -22.11
C GLY A 54 -21.21 -12.50 -23.47
N SER A 55 -22.41 -13.02 -23.75
CA SER A 55 -23.21 -12.57 -24.89
C SER A 55 -24.61 -12.19 -24.44
N GLY A 56 -25.15 -11.13 -25.03
CA GLY A 56 -26.55 -10.76 -24.88
C GLY A 56 -26.76 -9.26 -24.85
N ASN A 57 -27.70 -8.81 -24.02
CA ASN A 57 -27.91 -7.38 -23.77
C ASN A 57 -27.01 -6.94 -22.61
N LEU A 58 -26.17 -5.95 -22.88
CA LEU A 58 -25.08 -5.55 -22.02
C LEU A 58 -25.22 -4.06 -21.71
N ASP A 59 -25.11 -3.72 -20.44
CA ASP A 59 -25.03 -2.35 -19.96
C ASP A 59 -24.05 -2.31 -18.79
N PHE A 60 -22.92 -1.64 -18.97
CA PHE A 60 -21.92 -1.52 -17.91
C PHE A 60 -21.07 -0.27 -18.05
N ALA A 61 -20.66 0.24 -16.90
CA ALA A 61 -19.75 1.38 -16.80
C ALA A 61 -18.61 1.07 -15.83
N ASP A 62 -17.42 1.52 -16.17
CA ASP A 62 -16.19 1.29 -15.42
C ASP A 62 -15.42 2.57 -15.19
N ILE A 63 -14.85 2.72 -14.00
CA ILE A 63 -13.86 3.74 -13.68
C ILE A 63 -12.66 3.04 -13.04
N LEU A 64 -11.51 3.12 -13.69
CA LEU A 64 -10.24 2.55 -13.22
C LEU A 64 -9.20 3.66 -13.13
N TYR A 65 -8.69 3.87 -11.92
CA TYR A 65 -7.55 4.75 -11.68
C TYR A 65 -6.42 3.95 -11.03
N ASN A 66 -5.20 4.14 -11.52
CA ASN A 66 -4.02 3.60 -10.88
C ASN A 66 -2.83 4.54 -10.99
N GLU A 67 -2.05 4.57 -9.91
CA GLU A 67 -0.90 5.44 -9.77
C GLU A 67 0.19 4.72 -9.00
N GLN A 68 1.39 4.71 -9.59
CA GLN A 68 2.61 4.41 -8.86
C GLN A 68 3.34 5.73 -8.57
N LYS A 69 3.34 6.13 -7.29
CA LYS A 69 3.89 7.42 -6.84
C LYS A 69 5.40 7.37 -6.68
N SER A 70 5.96 6.23 -6.28
CA SER A 70 7.41 6.06 -6.11
C SER A 70 7.97 4.92 -6.94
N LYS A 71 9.16 5.13 -7.52
CA LYS A 71 9.91 4.07 -8.22
C LYS A 71 10.47 3.10 -7.18
N ASP A 72 11.28 3.62 -6.28
CA ASP A 72 12.00 2.86 -5.27
C ASP A 72 11.31 2.94 -3.89
N PRO A 73 11.73 2.10 -2.92
CA PRO A 73 11.33 2.22 -1.52
C PRO A 73 11.83 3.58 -1.03
N SER A 74 11.00 4.32 -0.30
CA SER A 74 11.44 5.56 0.33
C SER A 74 12.57 5.25 1.30
N THR A 75 13.71 5.93 1.14
CA THR A 75 14.76 5.90 2.16
C THR A 75 14.42 6.97 3.18
N ILE A 76 14.20 6.56 4.43
CA ILE A 76 13.93 7.46 5.54
C ILE A 76 15.18 7.49 6.41
N TYR A 77 15.65 8.70 6.70
CA TYR A 77 16.71 8.92 7.69
C TYR A 77 16.07 9.24 9.03
N TYR A 78 16.54 8.60 10.09
CA TYR A 78 16.06 8.81 11.45
C TYR A 78 17.21 8.61 12.43
N PHE A 79 17.07 9.19 13.62
CA PHE A 79 18.05 9.03 14.69
C PHE A 79 17.77 7.74 15.47
N GLY A 80 18.75 6.84 15.54
CA GLY A 80 18.58 5.51 16.14
C GLY A 80 19.85 4.65 16.09
N ASP A 81 19.72 3.36 16.33
CA ASP A 81 20.88 2.48 16.37
C ASP A 81 21.34 2.08 14.97
N ARG A 82 22.57 2.41 14.63
CA ARG A 82 23.16 2.11 13.32
C ARG A 82 23.97 0.83 13.41
N LYS A 83 23.60 -0.17 12.60
CA LYS A 83 24.37 -1.41 12.46
C LYS A 83 25.40 -1.27 11.36
N VAL A 84 26.68 -1.38 11.69
CA VAL A 84 27.80 -1.35 10.76
C VAL A 84 28.43 -2.73 10.68
N LYS A 85 28.61 -3.25 9.46
CA LYS A 85 29.39 -4.48 9.25
C LYS A 85 30.86 -4.13 9.11
N LEU A 86 31.69 -4.63 10.02
CA LEU A 86 33.14 -4.55 9.96
C LEU A 86 33.69 -5.97 9.82
N ARG A 87 34.19 -6.31 8.63
CA ARG A 87 34.63 -7.68 8.25
C ARG A 87 33.51 -8.71 8.51
N ASN A 88 33.68 -9.58 9.51
CA ASN A 88 32.73 -10.64 9.89
C ASN A 88 31.91 -10.30 11.15
N GLN A 89 32.05 -9.09 11.71
CA GLN A 89 31.33 -8.68 12.90
C GLN A 89 30.34 -7.56 12.57
N THR A 90 29.14 -7.65 13.14
CA THR A 90 28.17 -6.54 13.13
C THR A 90 28.32 -5.78 14.43
N VAL A 91 28.67 -4.50 14.33
CA VAL A 91 28.78 -3.58 15.47
C VAL A 91 27.56 -2.65 15.43
N THR A 92 26.88 -2.50 16.55
CA THR A 92 25.79 -1.54 16.72
C THR A 92 26.37 -0.27 17.33
N ILE A 93 26.24 0.84 16.61
CA ILE A 93 26.52 2.18 17.13
C ILE A 93 25.18 2.70 17.66
N GLU A 94 25.11 2.92 18.97
CA GLU A 94 23.91 3.48 19.59
C GLU A 94 23.80 4.97 19.32
N GLY A 95 22.59 5.45 19.00
CA GLY A 95 22.31 6.87 18.82
C GLY A 95 23.11 7.54 17.69
N ASP A 96 22.96 7.04 16.46
CA ASP A 96 23.55 7.63 15.24
C ASP A 96 22.45 7.93 14.20
N TRP A 97 22.78 8.75 13.21
CA TRP A 97 21.94 8.87 12.02
C TRP A 97 21.95 7.54 11.26
N THR A 98 20.77 6.93 11.15
CA THR A 98 20.57 5.68 10.43
C THR A 98 19.50 5.86 9.35
N SER A 99 19.43 4.91 8.43
CA SER A 99 18.49 4.94 7.31
C SER A 99 17.77 3.62 7.16
N GLY A 100 16.46 3.66 7.02
CA GLY A 100 15.62 2.51 6.67
C GLY A 100 15.08 2.64 5.26
N LYS A 101 14.98 1.53 4.54
CA LYS A 101 14.18 1.45 3.31
C LYS A 101 12.76 1.10 3.71
N TYR A 102 11.80 1.90 3.25
CA TYR A 102 10.39 1.72 3.50
C TYR A 102 9.67 1.56 2.18
N GLY A 103 8.67 0.66 2.13
CA GLY A 103 8.07 0.18 0.88
C GLY A 103 7.51 1.28 -0.03
N PRO A 104 7.09 0.93 -1.25
CA PRO A 104 6.67 1.94 -2.23
C PRO A 104 5.27 2.50 -1.97
N ASN A 105 4.98 3.63 -2.63
CA ASN A 105 3.70 4.32 -2.56
C ASN A 105 2.90 4.11 -3.85
N SER A 106 1.71 3.54 -3.73
CA SER A 106 0.85 3.20 -4.88
C SER A 106 -0.62 3.25 -4.50
N ARG A 107 -1.48 3.51 -5.48
CA ARG A 107 -2.93 3.46 -5.32
C ARG A 107 -3.57 2.86 -6.57
N ILE A 108 -4.57 2.02 -6.38
CA ILE A 108 -5.45 1.49 -7.42
C ILE A 108 -6.89 1.62 -6.92
N THR A 109 -7.76 2.22 -7.71
CA THR A 109 -9.20 2.24 -7.46
C THR A 109 -9.92 1.76 -8.70
N TYR A 110 -10.92 0.93 -8.50
CA TYR A 110 -11.78 0.43 -9.56
C TYR A 110 -13.23 0.47 -9.09
N THR A 111 -14.13 0.87 -9.97
CA THR A 111 -15.57 0.82 -9.72
C THR A 111 -16.24 0.41 -11.01
N ARG A 112 -17.18 -0.53 -10.91
CA ARG A 112 -17.96 -1.02 -12.03
C ARG A 112 -19.42 -1.10 -11.62
N GLN A 113 -20.27 -0.68 -12.54
CA GLN A 113 -21.71 -0.92 -12.50
C GLN A 113 -22.08 -1.78 -13.69
N TYR A 114 -23.01 -2.72 -13.52
CA TYR A 114 -23.46 -3.60 -14.60
C TYR A 114 -24.94 -3.97 -14.46
N ASP A 115 -25.60 -4.13 -15.59
CA ASP A 115 -26.93 -4.74 -15.74
C ASP A 115 -26.93 -5.56 -17.03
N ASN A 116 -26.37 -6.77 -16.94
CA ASN A 116 -26.13 -7.64 -18.08
C ASN A 116 -27.12 -8.80 -18.07
N ILE A 117 -27.74 -9.05 -19.23
CA ILE A 117 -28.66 -10.17 -19.44
C ILE A 117 -28.13 -11.02 -20.59
N GLN A 118 -27.92 -12.29 -20.29
CA GLN A 118 -27.47 -13.26 -21.25
C GLN A 118 -28.54 -13.52 -22.31
N SER A 119 -28.14 -13.46 -23.57
CA SER A 119 -28.92 -14.01 -24.66
C SER A 119 -28.00 -14.60 -25.73
N PRO A 120 -28.42 -15.69 -26.38
CA PRO A 120 -27.74 -16.17 -27.58
C PRO A 120 -27.88 -15.14 -28.70
N ILE A 121 -26.78 -14.82 -29.35
CA ILE A 121 -26.75 -13.86 -30.47
C ILE A 121 -26.03 -14.49 -31.65
N SER A 122 -26.32 -14.02 -32.85
CA SER A 122 -25.57 -14.41 -34.04
C SER A 122 -25.37 -13.19 -34.91
N PHE A 123 -24.12 -12.95 -35.31
CA PHE A 123 -23.81 -11.84 -36.20
C PHE A 123 -22.69 -12.22 -37.16
N GLY A 124 -22.79 -11.71 -38.39
CA GLY A 124 -21.69 -11.76 -39.34
C GLY A 124 -20.68 -10.67 -38.99
N TYR A 125 -19.40 -11.03 -38.87
CA TYR A 125 -18.33 -10.06 -38.73
C TYR A 125 -17.27 -10.28 -39.82
N GLY A 126 -16.87 -9.18 -40.48
CA GLY A 126 -15.94 -9.22 -41.62
C GLY A 126 -16.62 -9.43 -42.98
N THR A 127 -15.83 -9.80 -43.98
CA THR A 127 -16.26 -9.96 -45.39
C THR A 127 -16.16 -11.42 -45.87
N GLY A 128 -16.86 -11.76 -46.95
CA GLY A 128 -16.74 -13.07 -47.60
C GLY A 128 -17.44 -14.17 -46.80
N TRP A 129 -16.72 -15.25 -46.48
CA TRP A 129 -17.28 -16.43 -45.83
C TRP A 129 -18.03 -16.10 -44.52
N TYR A 130 -17.49 -15.21 -43.69
CA TYR A 130 -18.08 -14.82 -42.40
C TYR A 130 -19.23 -13.83 -42.50
N ALA A 131 -19.43 -13.21 -43.67
CA ALA A 131 -20.65 -12.42 -43.95
C ALA A 131 -21.83 -13.34 -44.32
N ALA A 132 -21.55 -14.48 -44.96
CA ALA A 132 -22.56 -15.47 -45.35
C ALA A 132 -22.81 -16.56 -44.27
N HIS A 133 -21.90 -16.71 -43.31
CA HIS A 133 -21.99 -17.69 -42.22
C HIS A 133 -21.82 -16.98 -40.87
N PRO A 134 -22.91 -16.41 -40.31
CA PRO A 134 -22.88 -15.73 -39.01
C PRO A 134 -22.35 -16.64 -37.90
N ILE A 135 -21.54 -16.07 -36.99
CA ILE A 135 -21.05 -16.80 -35.83
C ILE A 135 -22.04 -16.63 -34.69
N GLY A 136 -22.54 -17.76 -34.18
CA GLY A 136 -23.39 -17.79 -32.99
C GLY A 136 -22.57 -17.75 -31.70
N TYR A 137 -22.90 -16.82 -30.82
CA TYR A 137 -22.40 -16.76 -29.46
C TYR A 137 -23.52 -17.12 -28.49
N ASN A 138 -23.25 -18.09 -27.62
CA ASN A 138 -24.09 -18.47 -26.50
C ASN A 138 -23.24 -18.55 -25.23
N SER A 139 -22.55 -17.43 -24.93
CA SER A 139 -21.64 -17.34 -23.79
C SER A 139 -22.44 -16.89 -22.58
N LEU A 140 -22.44 -17.72 -21.53
CA LEU A 140 -22.92 -17.30 -20.22
C LEU A 140 -22.04 -16.16 -19.67
N LEU A 141 -22.62 -15.38 -18.76
CA LEU A 141 -21.96 -14.25 -18.15
C LEU A 141 -20.93 -14.74 -17.14
N LYS A 142 -19.74 -14.14 -17.22
CA LYS A 142 -18.66 -14.31 -16.25
C LYS A 142 -18.02 -12.96 -16.00
N ASP A 143 -17.69 -12.73 -14.74
CA ASP A 143 -17.05 -11.53 -14.25
C ASP A 143 -16.11 -11.91 -13.11
N LYS A 144 -14.89 -11.38 -13.11
CA LYS A 144 -13.84 -11.72 -12.16
C LYS A 144 -13.01 -10.51 -11.82
N ASN A 145 -13.11 -10.11 -10.56
CA ASN A 145 -12.27 -9.09 -9.96
C ASN A 145 -11.29 -9.72 -8.99
N MET A 146 -10.08 -9.21 -9.00
CA MET A 146 -9.00 -9.73 -8.17
C MET A 146 -8.07 -8.59 -7.78
N ALA A 147 -7.97 -8.37 -6.49
CA ALA A 147 -7.27 -7.27 -5.86
C ALA A 147 -6.17 -7.84 -4.95
N LYS A 148 -4.93 -7.37 -5.13
CA LYS A 148 -3.78 -7.88 -4.39
C LYS A 148 -2.93 -6.74 -3.85
N SER A 149 -2.54 -6.90 -2.60
CA SER A 149 -1.56 -6.07 -1.93
C SER A 149 -0.38 -6.93 -1.52
N TYR A 150 0.73 -6.85 -2.27
CA TYR A 150 1.89 -7.69 -2.02
C TYR A 150 2.66 -7.27 -0.76
N GLN A 151 2.64 -5.99 -0.41
CA GLN A 151 3.33 -5.52 0.79
C GLN A 151 2.64 -6.00 2.08
N GLU A 152 1.32 -6.00 2.07
CA GLU A 152 0.46 -6.48 3.16
C GLU A 152 0.28 -8.00 3.11
N GLY A 153 0.61 -8.65 2.00
CA GLY A 153 0.43 -10.10 1.80
C GLY A 153 -1.05 -10.50 1.80
N ALA A 154 -1.90 -9.63 1.25
CA ALA A 154 -3.34 -9.78 1.27
C ALA A 154 -3.93 -9.81 -0.14
N SER A 155 -5.06 -10.50 -0.29
CA SER A 155 -5.82 -10.54 -1.54
C SER A 155 -7.32 -10.65 -1.30
N MET A 156 -8.10 -10.00 -2.13
CA MET A 156 -9.55 -10.14 -2.21
C MET A 156 -9.92 -10.51 -3.65
N HIS A 157 -10.86 -11.41 -3.84
CA HIS A 157 -11.37 -11.74 -5.17
C HIS A 157 -12.86 -12.01 -5.14
N ARG A 158 -13.48 -11.74 -6.29
CA ARG A 158 -14.87 -12.00 -6.62
C ARG A 158 -14.89 -12.66 -7.98
N GLN A 159 -15.67 -13.71 -8.15
CA GLN A 159 -15.80 -14.41 -9.42
C GLN A 159 -17.22 -14.91 -9.61
N ILE A 160 -17.91 -14.35 -10.59
CA ILE A 160 -19.17 -14.85 -11.12
C ILE A 160 -18.86 -15.76 -12.30
N GLU A 161 -19.48 -16.94 -12.33
CA GLU A 161 -19.43 -17.82 -13.51
C GLU A 161 -20.83 -18.33 -13.86
N TYR A 162 -21.03 -18.56 -15.16
CA TYR A 162 -22.19 -19.24 -15.73
C TYR A 162 -23.53 -18.56 -15.44
N ALA A 163 -23.57 -17.24 -15.28
CA ALA A 163 -24.81 -16.53 -14.96
C ALA A 163 -25.63 -16.19 -16.22
N HIS A 164 -26.96 -16.18 -16.07
CA HIS A 164 -27.91 -15.75 -17.10
C HIS A 164 -28.30 -14.27 -16.98
N ALA A 165 -28.24 -13.71 -15.78
CA ALA A 165 -28.32 -12.26 -15.60
C ALA A 165 -27.46 -11.88 -14.39
N VAL A 166 -26.81 -10.72 -14.50
CA VAL A 166 -25.94 -10.18 -13.47
C VAL A 166 -26.17 -8.67 -13.42
N LYS A 167 -26.59 -8.18 -12.26
CA LYS A 167 -26.83 -6.76 -12.01
C LYS A 167 -26.19 -6.33 -10.71
N GLY A 168 -25.62 -5.14 -10.67
CA GLY A 168 -25.12 -4.56 -9.44
C GLY A 168 -23.85 -3.74 -9.62
N ASP A 169 -23.13 -3.59 -8.52
CA ASP A 169 -21.99 -2.70 -8.39
C ASP A 169 -20.83 -3.40 -7.67
N ILE A 170 -19.61 -3.14 -8.13
CA ILE A 170 -18.40 -3.47 -7.39
C ILE A 170 -17.50 -2.25 -7.27
N SER A 171 -16.92 -2.08 -6.08
CA SER A 171 -15.81 -1.14 -5.88
C SER A 171 -14.63 -1.83 -5.23
N VAL A 172 -13.44 -1.50 -5.70
CA VAL A 172 -12.16 -1.95 -5.17
C VAL A 172 -11.29 -0.74 -4.91
N ASP A 173 -10.81 -0.56 -3.67
CA ASP A 173 -9.79 0.44 -3.32
C ASP A 173 -8.61 -0.27 -2.68
N ILE A 174 -7.45 -0.15 -3.32
CA ILE A 174 -6.18 -0.63 -2.81
C ILE A 174 -5.23 0.56 -2.71
N ASN A 175 -4.72 0.82 -1.51
CA ASN A 175 -3.77 1.91 -1.29
C ASN A 175 -2.63 1.41 -0.42
N CYS A 176 -1.43 1.81 -0.80
CA CYS A 176 -0.23 1.45 -0.11
C CYS A 176 0.61 2.72 0.04
N THR A 177 0.72 3.20 1.27
CA THR A 177 1.52 4.37 1.64
C THR A 177 2.60 3.93 2.61
N ALA A 178 3.84 4.24 2.26
CA ALA A 178 5.00 4.02 3.11
C ALA A 178 4.94 4.95 4.32
N PRO A 179 5.49 4.55 5.48
CA PRO A 179 5.72 5.50 6.56
C PRO A 179 6.69 6.60 6.11
N THR A 180 6.67 7.69 6.86
CA THR A 180 7.66 8.77 6.81
C THR A 180 8.44 8.78 8.12
N ALA A 181 9.41 9.69 8.27
CA ALA A 181 10.13 9.80 9.53
C ALA A 181 9.18 10.15 10.70
N THR A 182 8.11 10.91 10.43
CA THR A 182 7.24 11.46 11.48
C THR A 182 5.84 10.84 11.53
N ALA A 183 5.40 10.19 10.44
CA ALA A 183 4.07 9.61 10.32
C ALA A 183 4.10 8.13 9.92
N ASP A 184 3.17 7.36 10.47
CA ASP A 184 2.97 5.96 10.10
C ASP A 184 2.50 5.83 8.64
N GLY A 185 2.86 4.71 8.02
CA GLY A 185 2.34 4.32 6.72
C GLY A 185 1.04 3.55 6.86
N LYS A 186 0.33 3.40 5.75
CA LYS A 186 -0.97 2.70 5.72
C LYS A 186 -1.03 1.78 4.50
N GLY A 187 -1.42 0.54 4.72
CA GLY A 187 -1.89 -0.39 3.69
C GLY A 187 -3.38 -0.57 3.84
N THR A 188 -4.15 -0.39 2.77
CA THR A 188 -5.58 -0.67 2.73
C THR A 188 -5.92 -1.50 1.51
N LEU A 189 -6.77 -2.50 1.72
CA LEU A 189 -7.38 -3.32 0.68
C LEU A 189 -8.86 -3.42 1.00
N SER A 190 -9.71 -2.89 0.13
CA SER A 190 -11.17 -2.86 0.30
C SER A 190 -11.84 -3.34 -0.97
N MET A 191 -12.88 -4.16 -0.83
CA MET A 191 -13.76 -4.61 -1.90
C MET A 191 -15.20 -4.58 -1.41
N ASN A 192 -16.05 -3.79 -2.05
CA ASN A 192 -17.49 -3.78 -1.79
C ASN A 192 -18.20 -4.40 -2.98
N ILE A 193 -19.10 -5.33 -2.69
CA ILE A 193 -19.81 -6.15 -3.67
C ILE A 193 -21.31 -5.97 -3.40
N ASP A 194 -22.05 -5.63 -4.44
CA ASP A 194 -23.51 -5.69 -4.50
C ASP A 194 -23.87 -6.43 -5.79
N ASP A 195 -24.31 -7.68 -5.66
CA ASP A 195 -24.51 -8.61 -6.77
C ASP A 195 -25.91 -9.21 -6.73
N ASP A 196 -26.70 -8.97 -7.77
CA ASP A 196 -27.92 -9.71 -8.08
C ASP A 196 -27.64 -10.67 -9.25
N ILE A 197 -27.67 -11.97 -8.94
CA ILE A 197 -27.28 -13.03 -9.87
C ILE A 197 -28.46 -13.95 -10.10
N THR A 198 -28.78 -14.15 -11.38
CA THR A 198 -29.79 -15.11 -11.82
C THR A 198 -29.11 -16.30 -12.49
N GLN A 199 -29.39 -17.49 -11.96
CA GLN A 199 -28.92 -18.79 -12.45
C GLN A 199 -27.42 -18.81 -12.72
N GLY A 200 -26.62 -18.47 -11.69
CA GLY A 200 -25.16 -18.43 -11.79
C GLY A 200 -24.47 -19.02 -10.57
N SER A 201 -23.15 -18.91 -10.57
CA SER A 201 -22.31 -19.18 -9.41
C SER A 201 -21.51 -17.94 -9.04
N LEU A 202 -21.38 -17.67 -7.75
CA LEU A 202 -20.59 -16.57 -7.20
C LEU A 202 -19.63 -17.12 -6.16
N HIS A 203 -18.37 -16.75 -6.31
CA HIS A 203 -17.30 -17.09 -5.39
C HIS A 203 -16.65 -15.80 -4.91
N ILE A 204 -16.65 -15.58 -3.60
CA ILE A 204 -16.02 -14.43 -2.94
C ILE A 204 -14.96 -14.97 -1.98
N GLY A 205 -13.76 -14.40 -2.02
CA GLY A 205 -12.77 -14.73 -1.02
C GLY A 205 -11.85 -13.60 -0.61
N GLU A 206 -11.34 -13.74 0.61
CA GLU A 206 -10.38 -12.86 1.24
C GLU A 206 -9.28 -13.71 1.85
N LEU A 207 -8.04 -13.25 1.70
CA LEU A 207 -6.87 -13.90 2.26
C LEU A 207 -5.95 -12.86 2.87
N LEU A 208 -5.54 -13.10 4.11
CA LEU A 208 -4.40 -12.44 4.74
C LEU A 208 -3.36 -13.48 5.12
N ASN A 209 -2.15 -13.34 4.61
CA ASN A 209 -1.09 -14.30 4.89
C ASN A 209 -0.53 -14.14 6.32
N ASN A 210 -0.01 -15.25 6.88
CA ASN A 210 0.76 -15.19 8.11
C ASN A 210 2.25 -14.96 7.80
N ALA A 211 2.72 -13.74 8.05
CA ALA A 211 4.11 -13.34 7.85
C ALA A 211 5.13 -14.25 8.58
N THR A 212 4.76 -14.84 9.72
CA THR A 212 5.68 -15.66 10.54
C THR A 212 6.00 -17.01 9.91
N VAL A 213 5.09 -17.53 9.07
CA VAL A 213 5.22 -18.84 8.42
C VAL A 213 6.19 -18.77 7.25
N PHE A 214 6.32 -17.60 6.63
CA PHE A 214 7.17 -17.38 5.48
C PHE A 214 8.49 -16.73 5.93
N LYS A 215 9.54 -17.55 6.12
CA LYS A 215 10.92 -17.03 6.21
C LYS A 215 11.19 -16.18 4.96
N VAL A 216 11.28 -14.87 5.13
CA VAL A 216 11.46 -13.89 4.07
C VAL A 216 12.78 -14.20 3.36
N LYS A 217 12.70 -14.78 2.17
CA LYS A 217 13.81 -14.73 1.21
C LYS A 217 13.53 -13.52 0.33
N PRO A 218 14.53 -12.65 0.07
CA PRO A 218 14.35 -11.59 -0.91
C PRO A 218 14.06 -12.26 -2.26
N TYR A 219 12.93 -11.89 -2.89
CA TYR A 219 12.50 -12.32 -4.22
C TYR A 219 12.17 -13.83 -4.38
N GLY A 220 10.98 -14.28 -3.97
CA GLY A 220 10.51 -15.61 -4.38
C GLY A 220 9.05 -15.88 -4.08
N HIS A 221 8.28 -16.36 -5.06
CA HIS A 221 6.85 -16.67 -4.86
C HIS A 221 6.65 -17.71 -3.74
N LYS A 222 5.89 -17.36 -2.70
CA LYS A 222 5.39 -18.33 -1.73
C LYS A 222 3.86 -18.26 -1.70
N ALA A 223 3.23 -19.42 -1.90
CA ALA A 223 1.79 -19.54 -1.78
C ALA A 223 1.36 -19.20 -0.35
N ALA A 224 0.49 -18.21 -0.20
CA ALA A 224 0.03 -17.70 1.08
C ALA A 224 -0.91 -18.67 1.84
N LEU A 225 -1.36 -19.76 1.22
CA LEU A 225 -2.20 -20.81 1.84
C LEU A 225 -1.42 -21.74 2.77
N LYS A 226 -0.53 -21.18 3.58
CA LYS A 226 0.10 -21.92 4.67
C LYS A 226 -0.21 -21.14 5.94
N ASP A 227 -1.26 -21.59 6.61
CA ASP A 227 -1.76 -21.01 7.87
C ASP A 227 -2.10 -19.51 7.74
N PRO A 228 -3.15 -19.14 6.98
CA PRO A 228 -3.54 -17.75 6.81
C PRO A 228 -4.09 -17.15 8.10
N ILE A 229 -3.88 -15.85 8.31
CA ILE A 229 -4.49 -15.10 9.43
C ILE A 229 -5.98 -14.91 9.17
N ILE A 230 -6.34 -14.59 7.93
CA ILE A 230 -7.73 -14.44 7.48
C ILE A 230 -7.90 -15.31 6.24
N LEU A 231 -8.95 -16.13 6.23
CA LEU A 231 -9.43 -16.87 5.07
C LEU A 231 -10.95 -16.77 5.07
N VAL A 232 -11.47 -15.98 4.14
CA VAL A 232 -12.90 -15.95 3.81
C VAL A 232 -13.04 -16.66 2.48
N ASP A 233 -13.99 -17.59 2.42
CA ASP A 233 -14.27 -18.36 1.22
C ASP A 233 -15.77 -18.68 1.18
N ASN A 234 -16.50 -17.95 0.34
CA ASN A 234 -17.95 -18.03 0.22
C ASN A 234 -18.32 -18.44 -1.20
N ASP A 235 -19.12 -19.50 -1.32
CA ASP A 235 -19.64 -20.00 -2.58
C ASP A 235 -21.18 -19.97 -2.59
N TYR A 236 -21.75 -19.43 -3.66
CA TYR A 236 -23.20 -19.36 -3.91
C TYR A 236 -23.51 -19.94 -5.29
N ILE A 237 -24.53 -20.79 -5.42
CA ILE A 237 -24.95 -21.41 -6.70
C ILE A 237 -26.48 -21.41 -6.84
N GLY A 238 -27.01 -20.73 -7.87
CA GLY A 238 -28.44 -20.45 -8.01
C GLY A 238 -28.77 -18.97 -8.22
N ASN A 239 -29.84 -18.49 -7.58
CA ASN A 239 -30.31 -17.10 -7.64
C ASN A 239 -30.04 -16.44 -6.29
N PHE A 240 -29.26 -15.36 -6.25
CA PHE A 240 -28.93 -14.66 -5.00
C PHE A 240 -28.78 -13.18 -5.21
N GLN A 241 -29.08 -12.45 -4.14
CA GLN A 241 -28.68 -11.08 -3.92
C GLN A 241 -27.62 -11.09 -2.81
N VAL A 242 -26.41 -10.66 -3.13
CA VAL A 242 -25.26 -10.69 -2.23
C VAL A 242 -24.72 -9.30 -2.05
N GLN A 243 -24.72 -8.84 -0.80
CA GLN A 243 -24.07 -7.60 -0.39
C GLN A 243 -22.96 -7.94 0.60
N GLN A 244 -21.71 -7.72 0.20
CA GLN A 244 -20.55 -8.04 1.03
C GLN A 244 -19.49 -6.94 0.94
N THR A 245 -19.06 -6.47 2.10
CA THR A 245 -17.94 -5.52 2.23
C THR A 245 -16.79 -6.21 2.92
N MET A 246 -15.64 -6.26 2.24
CA MET A 246 -14.39 -6.75 2.78
C MET A 246 -13.43 -5.57 2.90
N LYS A 247 -12.86 -5.35 4.09
CA LYS A 247 -11.95 -4.23 4.35
C LYS A 247 -10.83 -4.66 5.28
N LEU A 248 -9.61 -4.56 4.78
CA LEU A 248 -8.38 -4.80 5.53
C LEU A 248 -7.59 -3.49 5.64
N GLU A 249 -7.17 -3.15 6.85
CA GLU A 249 -6.29 -2.01 7.12
C GLU A 249 -5.08 -2.47 7.94
N MET A 250 -3.88 -2.10 7.51
CA MET A 250 -2.62 -2.38 8.17
C MET A 250 -1.82 -1.11 8.36
N THR A 251 -1.40 -0.84 9.59
CA THR A 251 -0.52 0.29 9.92
C THR A 251 0.94 -0.14 9.81
N LYS A 252 1.74 0.66 9.12
CA LYS A 252 3.19 0.48 9.02
C LYS A 252 3.86 1.47 9.95
N CYS A 253 4.40 0.97 11.05
CA CYS A 253 5.00 1.83 12.07
C CYS A 253 6.12 2.69 11.47
N LYS A 254 6.07 3.99 11.77
CA LYS A 254 7.18 4.91 11.58
C LYS A 254 8.41 4.43 12.37
N PRO A 255 9.63 4.85 12.00
CA PRO A 255 10.78 4.60 12.84
C PRO A 255 10.55 5.20 14.24
N THR A 256 10.88 4.42 15.27
CA THR A 256 11.00 4.95 16.63
C THR A 256 12.26 5.81 16.66
N TRP A 257 12.07 7.12 16.72
CA TRP A 257 13.17 8.03 17.00
C TRP A 257 13.67 7.73 18.41
N ARG A 258 14.99 7.53 18.56
CA ARG A 258 15.57 7.89 19.85
C ARG A 258 15.34 9.39 19.99
N GLU A 259 14.85 9.83 21.16
CA GLU A 259 14.76 11.27 21.41
C GLU A 259 16.12 11.87 21.08
N ASP A 260 16.12 12.96 20.29
CA ASP A 260 17.29 13.82 20.10
C ASP A 260 17.59 14.38 21.49
N TRP A 261 18.31 13.60 22.27
CA TRP A 261 19.06 14.14 23.36
C TRP A 261 20.12 14.97 22.64
N LEU A 262 19.81 16.25 22.44
CA LEU A 262 20.84 17.24 22.60
C LEU A 262 21.67 16.79 23.81
N PRO A 263 23.00 16.69 23.70
CA PRO A 263 23.86 16.23 24.78
C PRO A 263 23.82 17.04 26.09
N CYS A 264 22.85 17.94 26.19
CA CYS A 264 22.62 18.85 27.28
C CYS A 264 21.78 18.23 28.41
N CYS A 265 21.07 17.11 28.18
CA CYS A 265 20.03 16.67 29.13
C CYS A 265 20.19 15.29 29.76
N HIS A 266 21.03 14.38 29.23
CA HIS A 266 21.37 13.14 29.94
C HIS A 266 22.82 12.76 29.67
N GLY A 267 23.68 13.13 30.63
CA GLY A 267 25.14 13.04 30.53
C GLY A 267 25.71 14.32 29.92
N GLY A 268 26.37 15.13 30.73
CA GLY A 268 26.80 16.47 30.32
C GLY A 268 27.98 16.45 29.34
N PHE A 269 28.45 17.64 28.99
CA PHE A 269 29.71 17.94 28.27
C PHE A 269 30.93 17.09 28.71
N PHE A 270 30.91 16.55 29.93
CA PHE A 270 31.97 15.74 30.54
C PHE A 270 31.93 14.25 30.18
N ASP A 271 30.87 13.76 29.53
CA ASP A 271 30.76 12.35 29.13
C ASP A 271 31.31 12.08 27.72
N ILE A 272 31.86 13.10 27.07
CA ILE A 272 32.64 12.96 25.83
C ILE A 272 33.98 12.31 26.18
N PRO A 273 34.33 11.13 25.64
CA PRO A 273 35.59 10.45 25.96
C PRO A 273 36.79 11.37 25.69
N ALA A 274 37.54 11.69 26.76
CA ALA A 274 38.56 12.74 26.80
C ALA A 274 39.73 12.59 25.80
N TRP A 275 39.89 11.42 25.18
CA TRP A 275 41.09 11.05 24.43
C TRP A 275 41.34 11.81 23.12
N ASN A 276 40.44 12.72 22.69
CA ASN A 276 40.69 13.59 21.53
C ASN A 276 40.02 14.98 21.58
N PHE A 277 39.54 15.42 22.76
CA PHE A 277 38.78 16.67 22.88
C PHE A 277 39.61 17.90 22.46
N ASP A 278 40.85 18.02 22.97
CA ASP A 278 41.72 19.16 22.69
C ASP A 278 42.20 19.25 21.22
N LYS A 279 42.08 18.17 20.44
CA LYS A 279 42.50 18.14 19.02
C LYS A 279 41.37 18.38 18.02
N ARG A 280 40.14 17.91 18.31
CA ARG A 280 39.02 17.95 17.36
C ARG A 280 37.98 19.03 17.64
N TYR A 281 37.85 19.47 18.89
CA TYR A 281 36.77 20.36 19.33
C TYR A 281 37.29 21.60 20.08
N SER A 282 38.54 22.00 19.81
CA SER A 282 39.18 23.17 20.43
C SER A 282 38.39 24.47 20.23
N GLY A 283 37.72 24.63 19.09
CA GLY A 283 36.85 25.77 18.79
C GLY A 283 35.48 25.76 19.50
N GLN A 284 35.16 24.69 20.25
CA GLN A 284 33.91 24.53 21.01
C GLN A 284 34.13 24.63 22.53
N LYS A 285 35.40 24.79 22.95
CA LYS A 285 35.78 25.10 24.33
C LYS A 285 35.19 26.48 24.68
N GLY A 286 34.45 26.58 25.78
CA GLY A 286 33.74 27.82 26.16
C GLY A 286 32.26 27.90 25.78
N ILE A 287 31.84 27.27 24.67
CA ILE A 287 30.46 27.42 24.14
C ILE A 287 29.43 26.69 25.02
N PHE A 288 29.80 25.53 25.55
CA PHE A 288 28.88 24.63 26.29
C PHE A 288 29.27 24.40 27.75
N ASP A 289 30.35 25.01 28.24
CA ASP A 289 30.84 24.86 29.63
C ASP A 289 30.40 26.01 30.56
N CYS A 290 29.40 26.79 30.13
CA CYS A 290 28.90 27.99 30.81
C CYS A 290 29.94 29.12 31.03
N THR A 291 31.20 28.99 30.58
CA THR A 291 32.20 30.06 30.73
C THR A 291 31.93 31.24 29.77
N CYS A 292 31.47 30.97 28.54
CA CYS A 292 31.01 32.03 27.63
C CYS A 292 29.81 32.81 28.18
N ARG A 293 29.00 32.26 29.09
CA ARG A 293 27.83 32.94 29.67
C ARG A 293 28.25 34.14 30.52
N ASN A 294 29.29 33.99 31.35
CA ASN A 294 29.76 35.08 32.21
C ASN A 294 30.56 36.13 31.43
N GLU A 295 31.33 35.72 30.41
CA GLU A 295 32.00 36.66 29.50
C GLU A 295 31.03 37.41 28.60
N SER A 296 30.00 36.74 28.05
CA SER A 296 28.99 37.41 27.22
C SER A 296 28.13 38.38 28.03
N ILE A 297 27.72 38.01 29.25
CA ILE A 297 26.92 38.89 30.13
C ILE A 297 27.74 40.10 30.64
N SER A 298 29.04 39.91 30.91
CA SER A 298 29.90 41.01 31.38
C SER A 298 30.28 42.02 30.28
N THR A 299 30.30 41.59 29.01
CA THR A 299 30.63 42.44 27.86
C THR A 299 29.39 43.02 27.16
N MET A 300 28.23 42.39 27.28
CA MET A 300 26.97 42.86 26.69
C MET A 300 26.31 43.91 27.60
N LYS A 301 26.67 45.18 27.40
CA LYS A 301 25.91 46.34 27.92
C LYS A 301 24.96 46.86 26.84
N PRO A 302 23.72 46.34 26.70
CA PRO A 302 22.76 46.91 25.77
C PRO A 302 22.40 48.34 26.22
N LYS A 303 22.45 49.28 25.28
CA LYS A 303 22.16 50.71 25.51
C LYS A 303 20.67 51.04 25.62
N TRP A 304 19.79 50.04 25.64
CA TRP A 304 18.34 50.24 25.57
C TRP A 304 17.69 49.39 26.66
N ASN A 305 17.36 50.11 27.72
CA ASN A 305 16.57 49.70 28.85
C ASN A 305 15.10 49.57 28.42
N THR A 306 14.71 48.54 27.66
CA THR A 306 13.29 48.21 27.42
C THR A 306 13.10 46.71 27.10
N SER A 307 12.23 46.07 27.88
CA SER A 307 11.81 44.66 27.87
C SER A 307 12.91 43.62 28.07
N LEU A 308 13.01 43.14 29.32
CA LEU A 308 13.52 41.79 29.59
C LEU A 308 12.78 40.83 28.66
N ALA A 309 13.51 40.17 27.75
CA ALA A 309 13.03 38.91 27.21
C ALA A 309 12.85 37.99 28.42
N GLN A 310 11.59 37.84 28.86
CA GLN A 310 11.23 36.92 29.92
C GLN A 310 11.50 35.52 29.39
N PHE A 311 12.65 34.97 29.75
CA PHE A 311 12.79 33.52 29.76
C PHE A 311 11.79 32.99 30.79
N PRO A 312 10.98 31.98 30.45
CA PRO A 312 9.87 31.54 31.28
C PRO A 312 10.38 31.12 32.66
N THR A 313 9.96 31.86 33.68
CA THR A 313 10.19 31.58 35.09
C THR A 313 9.30 30.42 35.55
N GLU A 314 9.94 29.35 36.03
CA GLU A 314 9.52 28.38 37.06
C GLU A 314 8.17 27.62 36.95
N THR A 315 7.26 27.96 36.03
CA THR A 315 5.93 27.33 35.94
C THR A 315 5.89 26.03 35.13
N TYR A 316 7.01 25.60 34.53
CA TYR A 316 7.12 24.35 33.76
C TYR A 316 7.99 23.28 34.44
N ARG A 317 8.05 23.29 35.78
CA ARG A 317 8.61 22.15 36.52
C ARG A 317 7.52 21.09 36.65
N ASN A 318 7.55 20.09 35.76
CA ASN A 318 6.76 18.87 35.95
C ASN A 318 7.13 18.28 37.32
N VAL A 319 6.14 18.21 38.20
CA VAL A 319 6.14 17.39 39.41
C VAL A 319 5.92 15.93 38.94
N PRO A 320 6.63 14.94 39.51
CA PRO A 320 6.82 13.59 38.95
C PRO A 320 5.56 12.83 38.51
#